data_AF-A0A915NGJ1-F1
#
_entry.id   AF-A0A915NGJ1-F1
#
_cell.length_a   1.000
_cell.length_b   1.000
_cell.length_c   1.000
_cell.angle_alpha   90.00
_cell.angle_beta   90.00
_cell.angle_gamma   90.00
#
_symmetry.space_group_name_H-M   'P 1'
#
loop_
_entity.id
_entity.type
_entity.pdbx_description
1 polymer ?
#
loop_
_entity_poly.entity_id
_entity_poly.type
_entity_poly.pdbx_seq_one_letter_code
_entity_poly.pdbx_strand_id
1 'polypeptide(L)'
;MSRHIINVKGADGIIVGITLSPTGVLTRAALETAFANSLCLKYKNENFGFDQTTEQSYIIVNFDENVKAFIEPAGGWMGKTYEVVYRAK
;
A
#
# COMPACT_ATOMS: atom_id res chain seq x y z
N MET A 1 7.21 -21.02 7.72
CA MET A 1 7.17 -19.57 8.00
C MET A 1 6.30 -18.92 6.92
N SER A 2 5.13 -18.41 7.28
CA SER A 2 4.23 -17.77 6.31
C SER A 2 4.80 -16.41 5.91
N ARG A 3 5.14 -16.25 4.62
CA ARG A 3 5.50 -14.95 4.07
C ARG A 3 4.21 -14.14 3.96
N HIS A 4 4.12 -13.04 4.72
CA HIS A 4 2.98 -12.13 4.59
C HIS A 4 3.24 -11.28 3.33
N ILE A 5 2.56 -11.62 2.23
CA ILE A 5 2.71 -10.93 0.95
C ILE A 5 1.47 -10.09 0.69
N ILE A 6 1.66 -8.84 0.29
CA ILE A 6 0.58 -7.92 -0.08
C ILE A 6 0.65 -7.60 -1.57
N ASN A 7 -0.50 -7.38 -2.20
CA ASN A 7 -0.57 -7.02 -3.60
C ASN A 7 -0.50 -5.50 -3.75
N VAL A 8 0.51 -5.02 -4.47
CA VAL A 8 0.72 -3.59 -4.74
C VAL A 8 0.76 -3.36 -6.23
N LYS A 9 -0.06 -2.43 -6.72
CA LYS A 9 -0.23 -2.06 -8.13
C LYS A 9 0.56 -0.79 -8.43
N GLY A 10 1.43 -0.85 -9.44
CA GLY A 10 2.16 0.30 -9.96
C GLY A 10 1.31 1.19 -10.88
N ALA A 11 1.86 2.34 -11.27
CA ALA A 11 1.21 3.26 -12.21
C ALA A 11 1.02 2.65 -13.62
N ASP A 12 1.85 1.68 -13.98
CA ASP A 12 1.77 0.88 -15.21
C ASP A 12 0.64 -0.16 -15.18
N GLY A 13 -0.03 -0.32 -14.03
CA GLY A 13 -1.09 -1.28 -13.82
C GLY A 13 -0.62 -2.68 -13.42
N ILE A 14 0.70 -2.90 -13.30
CA ILE A 14 1.27 -4.19 -12.91
C ILE A 14 1.12 -4.38 -11.41
N ILE A 15 0.69 -5.57 -10.99
CA ILE A 15 0.59 -5.96 -9.59
C ILE A 15 1.81 -6.78 -9.20
N VAL A 16 2.51 -6.33 -8.15
CA VAL A 16 3.67 -6.97 -7.56
C VAL A 16 3.37 -7.37 -6.12
N GLY A 17 3.78 -8.59 -5.74
CA GLY A 17 3.70 -9.06 -4.37
C GLY A 17 4.85 -8.51 -3.53
N ILE A 18 4.55 -7.70 -2.50
CA ILE A 18 5.54 -7.16 -1.57
C ILE A 18 5.52 -7.96 -0.28
N THR A 19 6.68 -8.44 0.14
CA THR A 19 6.82 -9.20 1.40
C THR A 19 6.94 -8.24 2.58
N LEU A 20 6.08 -8.41 3.58
CA LEU A 20 6.15 -7.70 4.85
C LEU A 20 7.29 -8.23 5.72
N SER A 21 7.75 -7.42 6.66
CA SER A 21 8.68 -7.87 7.70
C SER A 21 8.10 -9.04 8.51
N PRO A 22 8.92 -9.77 9.29
CA PRO A 22 8.42 -10.81 10.19
C PRO A 22 7.39 -10.30 11.21
N THR A 23 7.38 -9.01 11.51
CA THR A 23 6.43 -8.35 12.40
C THR A 23 5.17 -7.83 11.68
N GLY A 24 5.00 -8.14 10.38
CA GLY A 24 3.84 -7.71 9.59
C GLY A 24 3.92 -6.25 9.14
N VAL A 25 5.10 -5.64 9.20
CA VAL A 25 5.30 -4.22 8.87
C VAL A 25 5.80 -4.08 7.43
N LEU A 26 5.19 -3.19 6.66
CA LEU A 26 5.72 -2.79 5.36
C LEU A 26 6.76 -1.68 5.56
N THR A 27 8.00 -1.94 5.14
CA THR A 27 9.07 -0.94 5.17
C THR A 27 9.19 -0.21 3.83
N ARG A 28 9.74 1.01 3.86
CA ARG A 28 10.02 1.79 2.64
C ARG A 28 10.98 1.07 1.71
N ALA A 29 12.03 0.43 2.25
CA ALA A 29 12.98 -0.32 1.44
C ALA A 29 12.33 -1.48 0.68
N ALA A 30 11.41 -2.21 1.32
CA ALA A 30 10.68 -3.30 0.67
C ALA A 30 9.81 -2.79 -0.48
N LEU A 31 9.16 -1.64 -0.29
CA LEU A 31 8.34 -1.02 -1.33
C LEU A 31 9.18 -0.43 -2.47
N GLU A 32 10.23 0.32 -2.15
CA GLU A 32 11.10 0.99 -3.13
C GLU A 32 11.90 0.00 -3.98
N THR A 33 12.13 -1.23 -3.49
CA THR A 33 12.73 -2.32 -4.29
C THR A 33 11.88 -2.64 -5.53
N ALA A 34 10.55 -2.53 -5.43
CA ALA A 34 9.63 -2.77 -6.54
C ALA A 34 9.18 -1.47 -7.21
N PHE A 35 8.99 -0.40 -6.43
CA PHE A 35 8.40 0.86 -6.88
C PHE A 35 9.22 2.05 -6.38
N ALA A 36 10.25 2.43 -7.13
CA ALA A 36 11.05 3.59 -6.81
C ALA A 36 10.21 4.88 -6.75
N ASN A 37 10.57 5.80 -5.86
CA ASN A 37 9.88 7.09 -5.65
C ASN A 37 8.41 6.98 -5.19
N SER A 38 8.02 5.84 -4.61
CA SER A 38 6.73 5.70 -3.93
C SER A 38 6.63 6.65 -2.74
N LEU A 39 5.55 7.43 -2.67
CA LEU A 39 5.29 8.35 -1.55
C LEU A 39 4.39 7.71 -0.50
N CYS A 40 3.25 7.21 -0.93
CA CYS A 40 2.29 6.51 -0.10
C CYS A 40 1.61 5.39 -0.89
N LEU A 41 0.85 4.56 -0.17
CA LEU A 41 -0.04 3.59 -0.79
C LEU A 41 -1.48 4.06 -0.61
N LYS A 42 -2.37 3.64 -1.50
CA LYS A 42 -3.82 3.78 -1.32
C LYS A 42 -4.51 2.49 -1.66
N TYR A 43 -5.67 2.21 -1.07
CA TYR A 43 -6.51 1.09 -1.49
C TYR A 43 -7.98 1.51 -1.48
N LYS A 44 -8.80 0.83 -2.29
CA LYS A 44 -10.22 1.13 -2.38
C LYS A 44 -10.91 0.80 -1.05
N ASN A 45 -11.64 1.76 -0.51
CA ASN A 45 -12.48 1.56 0.66
C ASN A 45 -13.72 0.76 0.25
N GLU A 46 -13.80 -0.51 0.65
CA GLU A 46 -14.94 -1.38 0.30
C GLU A 46 -16.25 -0.96 0.98
N ASN A 47 -16.18 -0.16 2.05
CA ASN A 47 -17.35 0.39 2.72
C ASN A 47 -18.01 1.53 1.94
N PHE A 48 -17.30 2.13 0.98
CA PHE A 48 -17.88 3.10 0.04
C PHE A 48 -18.27 2.36 -1.24
N GLY A 49 -19.59 2.23 -1.44
CA GLY A 49 -20.19 1.47 -2.52
C GLY A 49 -19.74 1.88 -3.92
N PHE A 50 -19.92 0.96 -4.86
CA PHE A 50 -19.33 0.87 -6.21
C PHE A 50 -19.39 2.10 -7.15
N ASP A 51 -20.10 3.17 -6.81
CA ASP A 51 -20.56 4.18 -7.77
C ASP A 51 -19.94 5.58 -7.65
N GLN A 52 -18.99 5.80 -6.75
CA GLN A 52 -18.33 7.12 -6.65
C GLN A 52 -16.83 7.01 -6.89
N THR A 53 -16.39 7.43 -8.07
CA THR A 53 -14.98 7.69 -8.42
C THR A 53 -14.50 9.02 -7.82
N THR A 54 -14.79 9.26 -6.54
CA THR A 54 -14.29 10.42 -5.80
C THR A 54 -13.07 10.00 -4.97
N GLU A 55 -12.14 10.92 -4.71
CA GLU A 55 -10.95 10.66 -3.89
C GLU A 55 -11.27 10.09 -2.49
N GLN A 56 -12.51 10.27 -2.02
CA GLN A 56 -13.04 9.74 -0.76
C GLN A 56 -13.19 8.20 -0.75
N SER A 57 -13.18 7.57 -1.92
CA SER A 57 -13.30 6.11 -2.07
C SER A 57 -11.99 5.38 -1.81
N TYR A 58 -10.92 6.09 -1.44
CA TYR A 58 -9.61 5.51 -1.18
C TYR A 58 -9.15 5.81 0.25
N ILE A 59 -8.56 4.79 0.89
CA ILE A 59 -7.84 4.96 2.15
C ILE A 59 -6.37 5.11 1.83
N ILE A 60 -5.77 6.21 2.29
CA ILE A 60 -4.34 6.47 2.12
C ILE A 60 -3.57 5.86 3.30
N VAL A 61 -2.57 5.07 2.96
CA VAL A 61 -1.60 4.45 3.85
C VAL A 61 -0.30 5.24 3.76
N ASN A 62 -0.07 6.05 4.79
CA ASN A 62 1.10 6.92 4.87
C ASN A 62 2.31 6.19 5.45
N PHE A 63 3.50 6.68 5.06
CA PHE A 63 4.75 6.29 5.68
C PHE A 63 4.97 7.13 6.95
N ASP A 64 5.22 6.47 8.07
CA ASP A 64 5.63 7.09 9.32
C ASP A 64 7.17 7.15 9.36
N GLU A 65 7.71 8.37 9.30
CA GLU A 65 9.16 8.62 9.33
C GLU A 65 9.80 8.32 10.69
N ASN A 66 9.04 8.31 11.78
CA ASN A 66 9.56 7.98 13.12
C ASN A 66 9.74 6.47 13.27
N VAL A 67 8.76 5.69 12.77
CA VAL A 67 8.78 4.22 12.83
C VAL A 67 9.51 3.61 11.64
N LYS A 68 9.81 4.42 10.60
CA LYS A 68 10.40 4.01 9.32
C LYS A 68 9.59 2.91 8.64
N ALA A 69 8.27 3.01 8.73
CA ALA A 69 7.32 2.01 8.27
C ALA A 69 6.02 2.63 7.75
N PHE A 70 5.33 1.91 6.86
CA PHE A 70 3.95 2.27 6.53
C PHE A 70 3.02 1.87 7.67
N ILE A 71 2.07 2.76 7.98
CA ILE A 71 1.08 2.55 9.03
C ILE A 71 0.12 1.46 8.56
N GLU A 72 0.02 0.38 9.33
CA GLU A 72 -0.91 -0.70 9.01
C GLU A 72 -2.36 -0.17 9.01
N PRO A 73 -3.14 -0.41 7.94
CA PRO A 73 -4.53 0.02 7.89
C PRO A 73 -5.40 -0.76 8.89
N ALA A 74 -6.52 -0.16 9.29
CA ALA A 74 -7.53 -0.85 10.08
C ALA A 74 -8.01 -2.13 9.37
N GLY A 75 -8.00 -3.26 10.09
CA GLY A 75 -8.28 -4.58 9.51
C GLY A 75 -7.09 -5.23 8.79
N GLY A 76 -5.89 -4.66 8.92
CA GLY A 76 -4.64 -5.24 8.46
C GLY A 76 -4.42 -5.22 6.95
N TRP A 77 -3.26 -5.74 6.55
CA TRP A 77 -2.79 -5.69 5.16
C TRP A 77 -3.48 -6.65 4.19
N MET A 78 -4.00 -7.77 4.69
CA MET A 78 -4.48 -8.86 3.86
C MET A 78 -5.85 -8.55 3.22
N GLY A 79 -6.10 -9.17 2.06
CA GLY A 79 -7.38 -9.07 1.35
C GLY A 79 -7.56 -7.79 0.53
N LYS A 80 -6.55 -6.94 0.44
CA LYS A 80 -6.61 -5.64 -0.26
C LYS A 80 -5.56 -5.58 -1.37
N THR A 81 -5.88 -4.85 -2.44
CA THR A 81 -4.91 -4.46 -3.46
C THR A 81 -4.59 -2.99 -3.26
N TYR A 82 -3.33 -2.69 -3.00
CA TYR A 82 -2.83 -1.33 -2.82
C TYR A 82 -2.38 -0.78 -4.16
N GLU A 83 -2.45 0.52 -4.34
CA GLU A 83 -1.94 1.27 -5.48
C GLU A 83 -0.86 2.23 -4.98
N VAL A 84 0.25 2.32 -5.72
CA VAL A 84 1.32 3.25 -5.40
C VAL A 84 0.93 4.67 -5.79
N VAL A 85 1.09 5.60 -4.86
CA VAL A 85 1.02 7.03 -5.14
C VAL A 85 2.45 7.55 -5.25
N TYR A 86 2.77 8.11 -6.41
CA TYR A 86 4.10 8.64 -6.70
C TYR A 86 4.16 10.14 -6.38
N ARG A 87 5.36 10.62 -6.03
CA ARG A 87 5.65 12.05 -5.98
C ARG A 87 5.54 12.62 -7.40
N ALA A 88 4.80 13.71 -7.59
CA ALA A 88 4.89 14.49 -8.82
C ALA A 88 6.34 14.99 -8.95
N LYS A 89 6.92 14.85 -10.15
CA LYS A 89 8.27 15.31 -10.46
C LYS A 89 8.38 16.83 -10.38
#